data_AF-A0A2W4R1A4-F1
#
_entry.id   AF-A0A2W4R1A4-F1
#
_cell.length_a   1.000
_cell.length_b   1.000
_cell.length_c   1.000
_cell.angle_alpha   90.00
_cell.angle_beta   90.00
_cell.angle_gamma   90.00
#
_symmetry.space_group_name_H-M   'P 1'
#
loop_
_entity.id
_entity.type
_entity.pdbx_description
1 polymer ?
#
loop_
_entity_poly.entity_id
_entity_poly.type
_entity_poly.pdbx_seq_one_letter_code
_entity_poly.pdbx_strand_id
1 'polypeptide(L)'
;MLDRLIQIHGTDRDVPWEEMYEKLAAFKDQNGHCCVPLQYGPCPDLRRWLHKQRFERNIGRLPAALASQLETLGVVWSAKEDDFLGMLHELEKFKASHGHCRVPSDYPPNPKLGKWLKGIVNTKRQHLLAENKAARLTALGVEWDRNIHEEKWNAMFEALAGFKERQGHCNVPRVYPENQALAVWLETQRTNERYDKINPDRKAKLSAIGVTWRNRNGKRDGWDSRISELKRFKETHGHCNVDWNQADSRSASTRICGRWRKRWKYSGNHAAARRKYTR
;
A
#
# COMPACT_ATOMS: atom_id res chain seq x y z
N MET A 1 2.55 -2.06 -63.21
CA MET A 1 1.68 -3.24 -63.10
C MET A 1 1.43 -3.58 -61.64
N LEU A 2 0.70 -2.73 -60.93
CA LEU A 2 0.15 -3.01 -59.60
C LEU A 2 -1.12 -2.16 -59.52
N ASP A 3 -2.16 -2.62 -60.21
CA ASP A 3 -3.45 -1.96 -60.16
C ASP A 3 -4.54 -3.03 -60.16
N ARG A 4 -5.48 -2.88 -59.22
CA ARG A 4 -6.67 -3.70 -58.96
C ARG A 4 -6.44 -5.05 -58.28
N LEU A 5 -6.79 -5.12 -57.00
CA LEU A 5 -7.78 -6.07 -56.44
C LEU A 5 -7.80 -6.00 -54.89
N ILE A 6 -8.36 -4.93 -54.32
CA ILE A 6 -8.96 -5.01 -52.98
C ILE A 6 -10.24 -4.16 -52.99
N GLN A 7 -11.33 -4.72 -53.51
CA GLN A 7 -12.68 -4.23 -53.26
C GLN A 7 -13.40 -5.28 -52.43
N ILE A 8 -13.34 -5.14 -51.10
CA ILE A 8 -14.23 -5.86 -50.19
C ILE A 8 -15.26 -4.82 -49.73
N HIS A 9 -16.48 -4.92 -50.26
CA HIS A 9 -17.59 -4.03 -49.87
C HIS A 9 -18.19 -4.49 -48.54
N GLY A 10 -18.49 -3.55 -47.64
CA GLY A 10 -19.28 -3.81 -46.44
C GLY A 10 -19.35 -2.65 -45.43
N THR A 11 -20.09 -1.60 -45.80
CA THR A 11 -20.79 -0.57 -44.98
C THR A 11 -20.32 -0.33 -43.53
N ASP A 12 -19.54 0.74 -43.32
CA ASP A 12 -19.86 1.96 -42.54
C ASP A 12 -18.52 2.68 -42.24
N ARG A 13 -18.23 3.77 -42.97
CA ARG A 13 -16.93 4.46 -43.11
C ARG A 13 -15.72 3.53 -43.37
N ASP A 14 -15.48 3.20 -44.64
CA ASP A 14 -14.21 2.59 -45.09
C ASP A 14 -13.06 3.59 -44.92
N VAL A 15 -12.50 3.65 -43.71
CA VAL A 15 -11.18 4.25 -43.52
C VAL A 15 -10.16 3.34 -44.20
N PRO A 16 -9.32 3.85 -45.13
CA PRO A 16 -8.36 3.04 -45.85
C PRO A 16 -7.45 2.24 -44.91
N TRP A 17 -7.13 1.00 -45.29
CA TRP A 17 -6.23 0.12 -44.53
C TRP A 17 -4.94 0.83 -44.12
N GLU A 18 -4.30 1.52 -45.08
CA GLU A 18 -3.04 2.24 -44.87
C GLU A 18 -3.15 3.31 -43.79
N GLU A 19 -4.25 4.07 -43.76
CA GLU A 19 -4.46 5.12 -42.75
C GLU A 19 -4.57 4.51 -41.33
N MET A 20 -5.29 3.41 -41.19
CA MET A 20 -5.41 2.72 -39.89
C MET A 20 -4.10 2.04 -39.47
N TYR A 21 -3.35 1.51 -40.44
CA TYR A 21 -2.04 0.93 -40.22
C TYR A 21 -1.03 1.97 -39.72
N GLU A 22 -0.95 3.13 -40.39
CA GLU A 22 -0.10 4.25 -39.97
C GLU A 22 -0.48 4.76 -38.58
N LYS A 23 -1.78 4.86 -38.27
CA LYS A 23 -2.26 5.24 -36.93
C LYS A 23 -1.85 4.22 -35.87
N LEU A 24 -1.87 2.93 -36.19
CA LEU A 24 -1.40 1.88 -35.29
C LEU A 24 0.11 1.94 -35.10
N ALA A 25 0.87 2.23 -36.16
CA ALA A 25 2.31 2.39 -36.09
C ALA A 25 2.68 3.59 -35.20
N ALA A 26 2.05 4.75 -35.41
CA ALA A 26 2.23 5.90 -34.55
C ALA A 26 1.85 5.62 -33.09
N PHE A 27 0.76 4.85 -32.85
CA PHE A 27 0.38 4.43 -31.51
C PHE A 27 1.46 3.56 -30.86
N LYS A 28 1.98 2.58 -31.59
CA LYS A 28 3.06 1.70 -31.12
C LYS A 28 4.32 2.49 -30.82
N ASP A 29 4.72 3.43 -31.67
CA ASP A 29 5.93 4.23 -31.44
C ASP A 29 5.82 5.08 -30.18
N GLN A 30 4.61 5.58 -29.86
CA GLN A 30 4.36 6.35 -28.65
C GLN A 30 4.22 5.50 -27.37
N ASN A 31 3.71 4.27 -27.48
CA ASN A 31 3.32 3.44 -26.33
C ASN A 31 4.10 2.12 -26.22
N GLY A 32 5.02 1.82 -27.13
CA GLY A 32 5.78 0.56 -27.16
C GLY A 32 4.97 -0.71 -27.43
N HIS A 33 3.64 -0.62 -27.59
CA HIS A 33 2.74 -1.76 -27.81
C HIS A 33 1.53 -1.40 -28.68
N CYS A 34 0.83 -2.41 -29.18
CA CYS A 34 -0.37 -2.24 -30.04
C CYS A 34 -1.70 -2.32 -29.27
N CYS A 35 -1.68 -2.45 -27.93
CA CYS A 35 -2.89 -2.46 -27.09
C CYS A 35 -3.57 -1.07 -27.02
N VAL A 36 -4.47 -0.80 -27.95
CA VAL A 36 -5.20 0.47 -28.03
C VAL A 36 -6.32 0.55 -26.97
N PRO A 37 -6.38 1.61 -26.14
CA PRO A 37 -7.42 1.77 -25.12
C PRO A 37 -8.82 1.96 -25.73
N LEU A 38 -9.87 1.75 -24.91
CA LEU A 38 -11.27 1.88 -25.37
C LEU A 38 -11.59 3.30 -25.88
N GLN A 39 -11.01 4.32 -25.23
CA GLN A 39 -11.22 5.72 -25.54
C GLN A 39 -9.89 6.35 -25.94
N TYR A 40 -9.37 5.94 -27.10
CA TYR A 40 -8.19 6.57 -27.67
C TYR A 40 -8.59 7.85 -28.42
N GLY A 41 -8.41 9.01 -27.78
CA GLY A 41 -8.83 10.31 -28.30
C GLY A 41 -8.37 10.61 -29.74
N PRO A 42 -7.09 10.37 -30.10
CA PRO A 42 -6.60 10.61 -31.46
C PRO A 42 -7.25 9.73 -32.54
N CYS A 43 -7.72 8.53 -32.18
CA CYS A 43 -8.48 7.68 -33.09
C CYS A 43 -9.38 6.69 -32.33
N PRO A 44 -10.65 7.05 -32.09
CA PRO A 44 -11.58 6.20 -31.35
C PRO A 44 -11.85 4.84 -32.01
N ASP A 45 -11.73 4.79 -33.34
CA ASP A 45 -12.06 3.61 -34.14
C ASP A 45 -10.89 2.61 -34.26
N LEU A 46 -9.66 3.01 -33.91
CA LEU A 46 -8.46 2.18 -34.08
C LEU A 46 -8.54 0.85 -33.33
N ARG A 47 -9.08 0.87 -32.10
CA ARG A 47 -9.32 -0.36 -31.33
C ARG A 47 -10.36 -1.27 -32.00
N ARG A 48 -11.46 -0.69 -32.50
CA ARG A 48 -12.52 -1.46 -33.17
C ARG A 48 -11.99 -2.09 -34.45
N TRP A 49 -11.21 -1.32 -35.21
CA TRP A 49 -10.52 -1.81 -36.41
C TRP A 49 -9.58 -2.97 -36.08
N LEU A 50 -8.70 -2.83 -35.08
CA LEU A 50 -7.78 -3.92 -34.69
C LEU A 50 -8.53 -5.18 -34.23
N HIS A 51 -9.64 -5.01 -33.52
CA HIS A 51 -10.51 -6.11 -33.12
C HIS A 51 -11.15 -6.82 -34.33
N LYS A 52 -11.61 -6.05 -35.33
CA LYS A 52 -12.08 -6.60 -36.62
C LYS A 52 -10.97 -7.42 -37.29
N GLN A 53 -9.74 -6.91 -37.38
CA GLN A 53 -8.64 -7.66 -38.00
C GLN A 53 -8.31 -8.97 -37.27
N ARG A 54 -8.32 -8.96 -35.93
CA ARG A 54 -8.16 -10.18 -35.12
C ARG A 54 -9.27 -11.20 -35.42
N PHE A 55 -10.50 -10.74 -35.54
CA PHE A 55 -11.65 -11.59 -35.89
C PHE A 55 -11.52 -12.17 -37.30
N GLU A 56 -11.27 -11.34 -38.31
CA GLU A 56 -11.10 -11.75 -39.71
C GLU A 56 -9.96 -12.77 -39.86
N ARG A 57 -8.85 -12.61 -39.11
CA ARG A 57 -7.78 -13.61 -39.07
C ARG A 57 -8.24 -14.94 -38.48
N ASN A 58 -8.99 -14.91 -37.38
CA ASN A 58 -9.46 -16.12 -36.71
C ASN A 58 -10.42 -16.94 -37.59
N ILE A 59 -11.21 -16.29 -38.44
CA ILE A 59 -12.12 -16.95 -39.39
C ILE A 59 -11.47 -17.21 -40.76
N GLY A 60 -10.17 -16.94 -40.91
CA GLY A 60 -9.40 -17.22 -42.14
C GLY A 60 -9.69 -16.27 -43.32
N ARG A 61 -10.28 -15.10 -43.07
CA ARG A 61 -10.63 -14.12 -44.10
C ARG A 61 -9.62 -12.98 -44.26
N LEU A 62 -8.71 -12.82 -43.29
CA LEU A 62 -7.64 -11.83 -43.40
C LEU A 62 -6.56 -12.32 -44.39
N PRO A 63 -6.26 -11.57 -45.47
CA PRO A 63 -5.19 -11.93 -46.39
C PRO A 63 -3.83 -12.05 -45.68
N ALA A 64 -3.03 -13.03 -46.09
CA ALA A 64 -1.73 -13.32 -45.46
C ALA A 64 -0.78 -12.11 -45.50
N ALA A 65 -0.75 -11.36 -46.61
CA ALA A 65 0.08 -10.16 -46.73
C ALA A 65 -0.24 -9.10 -45.66
N LEU A 66 -1.54 -8.87 -45.39
CA LEU A 66 -1.99 -7.90 -44.39
C LEU A 66 -1.73 -8.40 -42.96
N ALA A 67 -1.87 -9.71 -42.73
CA ALA A 67 -1.49 -10.33 -41.46
C ALA A 67 0.02 -10.16 -41.19
N SER A 68 0.87 -10.39 -42.19
CA SER A 68 2.32 -10.21 -42.08
C SER A 68 2.72 -8.76 -41.82
N GLN A 69 2.01 -7.78 -42.39
CA GLN A 69 2.25 -6.36 -42.08
C GLN A 69 1.99 -6.05 -40.59
N LEU A 70 0.89 -6.56 -40.03
CA LEU A 70 0.56 -6.39 -38.61
C LEU A 70 1.53 -7.15 -37.69
N GLU A 71 1.97 -8.34 -38.08
CA GLU A 71 3.00 -9.11 -37.36
C GLU A 71 4.35 -8.39 -37.34
N THR A 72 4.75 -7.80 -38.46
CA THR A 72 5.97 -6.96 -38.56
C THR A 72 5.85 -5.73 -37.66
N LEU A 73 4.65 -5.17 -37.57
CA LEU A 73 4.37 -4.10 -36.61
C LEU A 73 4.35 -4.60 -35.16
N GLY A 74 4.40 -5.90 -34.88
CA GLY A 74 4.40 -6.45 -33.53
C GLY A 74 3.00 -6.55 -32.91
N VAL A 75 1.95 -6.58 -33.74
CA VAL A 75 0.59 -6.88 -33.28
C VAL A 75 0.54 -8.30 -32.75
N VAL A 76 0.18 -8.42 -31.48
CA VAL A 76 -0.11 -9.72 -30.89
C VAL A 76 -1.57 -10.09 -31.16
N TRP A 77 -1.79 -11.26 -31.72
CA TRP A 77 -3.13 -11.73 -32.07
C TRP A 77 -3.96 -12.15 -30.85
N SER A 78 -3.31 -12.60 -29.79
CA SER A 78 -3.94 -12.90 -28.51
C SER A 78 -4.26 -11.61 -27.76
N ALA A 79 -5.55 -11.29 -27.61
CA ALA A 79 -6.01 -10.12 -26.86
C ALA A 79 -5.50 -10.14 -25.41
N LYS A 80 -5.45 -11.32 -24.76
CA LYS A 80 -4.92 -11.46 -23.39
C LYS A 80 -3.42 -11.16 -23.29
N GLU A 81 -2.67 -11.45 -24.34
CA GLU A 81 -1.24 -11.16 -24.39
C GLU A 81 -0.99 -9.67 -24.67
N ASP A 82 -1.77 -9.09 -25.57
CA ASP A 82 -1.73 -7.66 -25.86
C ASP A 82 -2.10 -6.81 -24.63
N ASP A 83 -3.17 -7.17 -23.91
CA ASP A 83 -3.54 -6.53 -22.64
C ASP A 83 -2.40 -6.62 -21.60
N PHE A 84 -1.69 -7.76 -21.56
CA PHE A 84 -0.54 -7.96 -20.68
C PHE A 84 0.61 -7.02 -21.06
N LEU A 85 0.94 -6.90 -22.35
CA LEU A 85 1.99 -5.98 -22.82
C LEU A 85 1.63 -4.52 -22.53
N GLY A 86 0.35 -4.15 -22.70
CA GLY A 86 -0.14 -2.82 -22.34
C GLY A 86 0.07 -2.49 -20.87
N MET A 87 -0.34 -3.40 -19.97
CA MET A 87 -0.13 -3.21 -18.53
C MET A 87 1.35 -3.26 -18.13
N LEU A 88 2.17 -4.06 -18.81
CA LEU A 88 3.62 -4.12 -18.59
C LEU A 88 4.28 -2.77 -18.91
N HIS A 89 3.91 -2.16 -20.04
CA HIS A 89 4.42 -0.84 -20.41
C HIS A 89 3.96 0.27 -19.45
N GLU A 90 2.71 0.22 -18.98
CA GLU A 90 2.24 1.13 -17.94
C GLU A 90 3.02 0.95 -16.62
N LEU A 91 3.44 -0.28 -16.30
CA LEU A 91 4.31 -0.55 -15.16
C LEU A 91 5.74 -0.01 -15.38
N GLU A 92 6.26 -0.06 -16.61
CA GLU A 92 7.55 0.54 -16.98
C GLU A 92 7.52 2.07 -16.78
N LYS A 93 6.47 2.74 -17.27
CA LYS A 93 6.24 4.18 -17.04
C LYS A 93 6.17 4.51 -15.55
N PHE A 94 5.46 3.69 -14.78
CA PHE A 94 5.38 3.86 -13.33
C PHE A 94 6.76 3.73 -12.68
N LYS A 95 7.54 2.70 -13.06
CA LYS A 95 8.89 2.48 -12.55
C LYS A 95 9.81 3.64 -12.92
N ALA A 96 9.75 4.15 -14.16
CA ALA A 96 10.57 5.26 -14.60
C ALA A 96 10.31 6.54 -13.78
N SER A 97 9.06 6.78 -13.37
CA SER A 97 8.68 7.96 -12.58
C SER A 97 8.88 7.80 -11.07
N HIS A 98 8.78 6.58 -10.51
CA HIS A 98 8.82 6.35 -9.06
C HIS A 98 10.06 5.56 -8.58
N GLY A 99 10.89 5.04 -9.50
CA GLY A 99 12.05 4.21 -9.22
C GLY A 99 11.75 2.76 -8.81
N HIS A 100 10.47 2.39 -8.66
CA HIS A 100 10.06 1.06 -8.17
C HIS A 100 8.74 0.58 -8.81
N CYS A 101 8.43 -0.71 -8.70
CA CYS A 101 7.18 -1.31 -9.19
C CYS A 101 6.05 -1.38 -8.14
N ARG A 102 6.12 -0.58 -7.06
CA ARG A 102 5.16 -0.62 -5.95
C ARG A 102 3.94 0.25 -6.24
N VAL A 103 3.07 -0.21 -7.13
CA VAL A 103 1.90 0.55 -7.58
C VAL A 103 0.77 0.55 -6.51
N PRO A 104 0.30 1.73 -6.06
CA PRO A 104 -0.89 1.84 -5.21
C PRO A 104 -2.14 1.26 -5.87
N SER A 105 -3.11 0.82 -5.06
CA SER A 105 -4.34 0.18 -5.59
C SER A 105 -5.29 1.16 -6.25
N ASP A 106 -5.12 2.43 -5.92
CA ASP A 106 -5.87 3.62 -6.29
C ASP A 106 -5.00 4.58 -7.11
N TYR A 107 -3.92 4.07 -7.74
CA TYR A 107 -3.01 4.86 -8.55
C TYR A 107 -3.78 5.71 -9.57
N PRO A 108 -3.86 7.05 -9.40
CA PRO A 108 -4.83 7.87 -10.12
C PRO A 108 -4.69 7.85 -11.65
N PRO A 109 -3.48 7.87 -12.24
CA PRO A 109 -3.31 7.79 -13.69
C PRO A 109 -3.85 6.49 -14.29
N ASN A 110 -3.75 5.39 -13.55
CA ASN A 110 -4.32 4.11 -13.96
C ASN A 110 -4.73 3.24 -12.75
N PRO A 111 -5.99 3.36 -12.29
CA PRO A 111 -6.48 2.60 -11.15
C PRO A 111 -6.53 1.09 -11.38
N LYS A 112 -6.42 0.64 -12.64
CA LYS A 112 -6.39 -0.78 -12.99
C LYS A 112 -5.00 -1.39 -12.80
N LEU A 113 -3.94 -0.61 -12.92
CA LEU A 113 -2.55 -1.11 -12.86
C LEU A 113 -2.24 -1.78 -11.52
N GLY A 114 -2.59 -1.14 -10.39
CA GLY A 114 -2.38 -1.71 -9.06
C GLY A 114 -3.20 -2.98 -8.82
N LYS A 115 -4.45 -3.03 -9.32
CA LYS A 115 -5.31 -4.22 -9.24
C LYS A 115 -4.77 -5.36 -10.10
N TRP A 116 -4.32 -5.04 -11.32
CA TRP A 116 -3.70 -5.98 -12.24
C TRP A 116 -2.44 -6.60 -11.63
N LEU A 117 -1.53 -5.79 -11.07
CA LEU A 117 -0.30 -6.27 -10.45
C LEU A 117 -0.59 -7.22 -9.28
N LYS A 118 -1.58 -6.89 -8.43
CA LYS A 118 -2.04 -7.81 -7.38
C LYS A 118 -2.56 -9.14 -7.93
N GLY A 119 -3.36 -9.08 -9.00
CA GLY A 119 -3.86 -10.26 -9.69
C GLY A 119 -2.72 -11.15 -10.18
N ILE A 120 -1.74 -10.55 -10.87
CA ILE A 120 -0.55 -11.24 -11.39
C ILE A 120 0.27 -11.90 -10.27
N VAL A 121 0.52 -11.20 -9.17
CA VAL A 121 1.25 -11.77 -8.02
C VAL A 121 0.48 -12.95 -7.43
N ASN A 122 -0.84 -12.85 -7.30
CA ASN A 122 -1.67 -13.95 -6.82
C ASN A 122 -1.64 -15.15 -7.77
N THR A 123 -1.72 -14.92 -9.09
CA THR A 123 -1.59 -15.97 -10.11
C THR A 123 -0.22 -16.65 -10.06
N LYS A 124 0.87 -15.93 -9.82
CA LYS A 124 2.21 -16.54 -9.62
C LYS A 124 2.27 -17.39 -8.36
N ARG A 125 1.68 -16.93 -7.24
CA ARG A 125 1.59 -17.71 -5.98
C ARG A 125 0.78 -19.00 -6.13
N GLN A 126 -0.19 -19.02 -7.04
CA GLN A 126 -0.96 -20.21 -7.40
C GLN A 126 -0.24 -21.09 -8.44
N HIS A 127 0.98 -20.73 -8.86
CA HIS A 127 1.74 -21.40 -9.92
C HIS A 127 1.04 -21.44 -11.29
N LEU A 128 0.13 -20.49 -11.54
CA LEU A 128 -0.66 -20.39 -12.78
C LEU A 128 -0.12 -19.33 -13.76
N LEU A 129 0.94 -18.60 -13.39
CA LEU A 129 1.53 -17.58 -14.24
C LEU A 129 2.56 -18.21 -15.17
N ALA A 130 2.38 -18.02 -16.48
CA ALA A 130 3.34 -18.47 -17.48
C ALA A 130 4.75 -17.91 -17.21
N GLU A 131 5.76 -18.76 -17.36
CA GLU A 131 7.12 -18.44 -16.92
C GLU A 131 7.74 -17.26 -17.68
N ASN A 132 7.41 -17.12 -18.98
CA ASN A 132 7.83 -15.97 -19.78
C ASN A 132 7.29 -14.63 -19.22
N LYS A 133 6.06 -14.61 -18.68
CA LYS A 133 5.48 -13.41 -18.05
C LYS A 133 6.14 -13.12 -16.71
N ALA A 134 6.39 -14.16 -15.91
CA ALA A 134 7.10 -14.03 -14.65
C ALA A 134 8.53 -13.50 -14.86
N ALA A 135 9.25 -14.01 -15.85
CA ALA A 135 10.60 -13.55 -16.19
C ALA A 135 10.62 -12.06 -16.58
N ARG A 136 9.69 -11.61 -17.43
CA ARG A 136 9.58 -10.19 -17.82
C ARG A 136 9.33 -9.27 -16.63
N LEU A 137 8.42 -9.64 -15.75
CA LEU A 137 8.09 -8.85 -14.55
C LEU A 137 9.23 -8.86 -13.53
N THR A 138 9.94 -9.98 -13.40
CA THR A 138 11.12 -10.09 -12.55
C THR A 138 12.27 -9.22 -13.06
N ALA A 139 12.52 -9.21 -14.38
CA ALA A 139 13.50 -8.32 -15.01
C ALA A 139 13.14 -6.83 -14.79
N LEU A 140 11.85 -6.51 -14.75
CA LEU A 140 11.38 -5.17 -14.40
C LEU A 140 11.55 -4.85 -12.91
N GLY A 141 11.81 -5.82 -12.04
CA GLY A 141 11.99 -5.62 -10.59
C GLY A 141 10.72 -5.78 -9.77
N VAL A 142 9.73 -6.54 -10.27
CA VAL A 142 8.56 -6.93 -9.47
C VAL A 142 8.98 -7.94 -8.41
N GLU A 143 8.76 -7.58 -7.14
CA GLU A 143 9.00 -8.46 -5.99
C GLU A 143 7.77 -9.35 -5.73
N TRP A 144 7.96 -10.68 -5.73
CA TRP A 144 6.86 -11.67 -5.62
C TRP A 144 6.43 -11.98 -4.18
N ASP A 145 7.40 -12.03 -3.27
CA ASP A 145 7.22 -12.51 -1.89
C ASP A 145 7.01 -11.39 -0.87
N ARG A 146 6.53 -10.23 -1.33
CA ARG A 146 6.26 -9.11 -0.43
C ARG A 146 5.17 -9.45 0.58
N ASN A 147 5.50 -9.26 1.84
CA ASN A 147 4.57 -9.34 2.95
C ASN A 147 4.10 -7.94 3.36
N ILE A 148 3.14 -7.39 2.60
CA ILE A 148 2.58 -6.05 2.82
C ILE A 148 2.00 -5.91 4.24
N HIS A 149 1.47 -6.99 4.82
CA HIS A 149 0.94 -6.97 6.18
C HIS A 149 2.03 -6.78 7.23
N GLU A 150 3.19 -7.41 7.02
CA GLU A 150 4.35 -7.26 7.90
C GLU A 150 5.00 -5.88 7.72
N GLU A 151 5.15 -5.39 6.48
CA GLU A 151 5.64 -4.03 6.21
C GLU A 151 4.78 -2.97 6.93
N LYS A 152 3.45 -3.06 6.81
CA LYS A 152 2.51 -2.16 7.50
C LYS A 152 2.60 -2.27 9.03
N TRP A 153 2.79 -3.48 9.54
CA TRP A 153 2.95 -3.70 10.97
C TRP A 153 4.24 -3.08 11.49
N ASN A 154 5.36 -3.28 10.78
CA ASN A 154 6.66 -2.69 11.10
C ASN A 154 6.62 -1.16 11.07
N ALA A 155 5.99 -0.56 10.05
CA ALA A 155 5.83 0.90 9.98
C ALA A 155 5.07 1.49 11.19
N MET A 156 4.02 0.80 11.65
CA MET A 156 3.28 1.22 12.87
C MET A 156 4.10 0.98 14.14
N PHE A 157 4.88 -0.09 14.19
CA PHE A 157 5.81 -0.36 15.29
C PHE A 157 6.89 0.73 15.39
N GLU A 158 7.49 1.15 14.27
CA GLU A 158 8.43 2.26 14.20
C GLU A 158 7.78 3.58 14.62
N ALA A 159 6.56 3.86 14.16
CA ALA A 159 5.80 5.03 14.58
C ALA A 159 5.55 5.04 16.10
N LEU A 160 5.29 3.87 16.71
CA LEU A 160 5.17 3.73 18.16
C LEU A 160 6.51 3.93 18.88
N ALA A 161 7.60 3.40 18.32
CA ALA A 161 8.94 3.60 18.87
C ALA A 161 9.31 5.09 18.89
N GLY A 162 9.06 5.81 17.79
CA GLY A 162 9.26 7.27 17.74
C GLY A 162 8.32 8.03 18.68
N PHE A 163 7.07 7.58 18.87
CA PHE A 163 6.19 8.16 19.88
C PHE A 163 6.76 7.99 21.30
N LYS A 164 7.28 6.79 21.62
CA LYS A 164 7.91 6.51 22.91
C LYS A 164 9.12 7.40 23.14
N GLU A 165 9.97 7.58 22.14
CA GLU A 165 11.14 8.46 22.26
C GLU A 165 10.73 9.90 22.62
N ARG A 166 9.67 10.42 21.98
CA ARG A 166 9.17 11.78 22.26
C ARG A 166 8.42 11.93 23.58
N GLN A 167 7.64 10.94 24.00
CA GLN A 167 6.74 11.04 25.16
C GLN A 167 7.23 10.26 26.39
N GLY A 168 8.33 9.51 26.26
CA GLY A 168 8.88 8.63 27.29
C GLY A 168 8.03 7.39 27.58
N HIS A 169 6.94 7.15 26.86
CA HIS A 169 6.02 6.03 27.10
C HIS A 169 5.24 5.61 25.84
N CYS A 170 4.72 4.38 25.81
CA CYS A 170 3.93 3.85 24.70
C CYS A 170 2.41 4.07 24.83
N ASN A 171 1.94 4.83 25.82
CA ASN A 171 0.51 5.11 26.00
C ASN A 171 0.01 6.21 25.04
N VAL A 172 -0.22 5.81 23.79
CA VAL A 172 -0.83 6.69 22.77
C VAL A 172 -2.27 7.04 23.18
N PRO A 173 -2.65 8.34 23.21
CA PRO A 173 -4.01 8.76 23.48
C PRO A 173 -5.01 8.16 22.47
N ARG A 174 -6.24 7.88 22.92
CA ARG A 174 -7.30 7.34 22.03
C ARG A 174 -7.62 8.29 20.87
N VAL A 175 -7.58 9.59 21.14
CA VAL A 175 -7.66 10.66 20.15
C VAL A 175 -6.26 11.24 20.03
N TYR A 176 -5.57 10.89 18.94
CA TYR A 176 -4.21 11.36 18.68
C TYR A 176 -4.18 12.03 17.30
N PRO A 177 -4.42 13.36 17.24
CA PRO A 177 -4.60 14.08 15.98
C PRO A 177 -3.43 13.91 15.00
N GLU A 178 -2.21 13.82 15.51
CA GLU A 178 -0.99 13.67 14.70
C GLU A 178 -0.91 12.30 14.01
N ASN A 179 -1.47 11.25 14.61
CA ASN A 179 -1.54 9.92 14.01
C ASN A 179 -2.65 9.06 14.63
N GLN A 180 -3.90 9.32 14.23
CA GLN A 180 -5.05 8.59 14.75
C GLN A 180 -4.97 7.08 14.43
N ALA A 181 -4.35 6.72 13.30
CA ALA A 181 -4.16 5.33 12.90
C ALA A 181 -3.27 4.55 13.89
N LEU A 182 -2.24 5.19 14.45
CA LEU A 182 -1.37 4.58 15.46
C LEU A 182 -2.14 4.23 16.74
N ALA A 183 -3.00 5.14 17.21
CA ALA A 183 -3.83 4.93 18.39
C ALA A 183 -4.77 3.74 18.22
N VAL A 184 -5.44 3.67 17.06
CA VAL A 184 -6.33 2.57 16.69
C VAL A 184 -5.53 1.26 16.59
N TRP A 185 -4.40 1.27 15.89
CA TRP A 185 -3.55 0.09 15.69
C TRP A 185 -3.06 -0.49 17.03
N LEU A 186 -2.59 0.34 17.96
CA LEU A 186 -2.13 -0.11 19.27
C LEU A 186 -3.28 -0.72 20.09
N GLU A 187 -4.48 -0.15 20.01
CA GLU A 187 -5.65 -0.73 20.66
C GLU A 187 -6.07 -2.07 20.02
N THR A 188 -5.90 -2.22 18.71
CA THR A 188 -6.06 -3.52 18.04
C THR A 188 -5.06 -4.54 18.56
N GLN A 189 -3.78 -4.18 18.74
CA GLN A 189 -2.78 -5.11 19.32
C GLN A 189 -3.17 -5.54 20.74
N ARG A 190 -3.64 -4.60 21.57
CA ARG A 190 -4.12 -4.86 22.93
C ARG A 190 -5.38 -5.73 22.96
N THR A 191 -6.27 -5.55 21.99
CA THR A 191 -7.47 -6.37 21.83
C THR A 191 -7.09 -7.79 21.41
N ASN A 192 -6.18 -7.93 20.45
CA ASN A 192 -5.68 -9.23 20.02
C ASN A 192 -4.99 -9.97 21.16
N GLU A 193 -4.22 -9.29 22.01
CA GLU A 193 -3.60 -9.91 23.18
C GLU A 193 -4.64 -10.39 24.21
N ARG A 194 -5.69 -9.60 24.46
CA ARG A 194 -6.78 -9.99 25.36
C ARG A 194 -7.49 -11.28 24.92
N TYR A 195 -7.55 -11.55 23.62
CA TYR A 195 -8.20 -12.72 23.05
C TYR A 195 -7.20 -13.81 22.62
N ASP A 196 -5.93 -13.71 23.04
CA ASP A 196 -4.85 -14.64 22.67
C ASP A 196 -4.64 -14.82 21.15
N LYS A 197 -4.96 -13.77 20.37
CA LYS A 197 -4.80 -13.71 18.90
C LYS A 197 -3.55 -12.97 18.46
N ILE A 198 -2.77 -12.41 19.39
CA ILE A 198 -1.54 -11.71 19.03
C ILE A 198 -0.43 -12.72 18.72
N ASN A 199 0.30 -12.50 17.64
CA ASN A 199 1.48 -13.29 17.33
C ASN A 199 2.53 -13.12 18.46
N PRO A 200 3.16 -14.22 18.95
CA PRO A 200 4.12 -14.17 20.06
C PRO A 200 5.31 -13.22 19.82
N ASP A 201 5.88 -13.21 18.61
CA ASP A 201 7.02 -12.35 18.26
C ASP A 201 6.61 -10.88 18.26
N ARG A 202 5.41 -10.57 17.74
CA ARG A 202 4.85 -9.21 17.79
C ARG A 202 4.60 -8.76 19.24
N LYS A 203 4.11 -9.65 20.11
CA LYS A 203 3.96 -9.39 21.54
C LYS A 203 5.30 -9.14 22.21
N ALA A 204 6.32 -9.94 21.90
CA ALA A 204 7.67 -9.77 22.41
C ALA A 204 8.28 -8.42 22.00
N LYS A 205 8.23 -8.07 20.69
CA LYS A 205 8.68 -6.78 20.16
C LYS A 205 8.01 -5.59 20.85
N LEU A 206 6.69 -5.62 21.00
CA LEU A 206 5.94 -4.55 21.67
C LEU A 206 6.27 -4.45 23.17
N SER A 207 6.45 -5.59 23.84
CA SER A 207 6.84 -5.64 25.25
C SER A 207 8.26 -5.08 25.45
N ALA A 208 9.19 -5.37 24.52
CA ALA A 208 10.56 -4.88 24.58
C ALA A 208 10.65 -3.35 24.52
N ILE A 209 9.75 -2.70 23.78
CA ILE A 209 9.66 -1.23 23.77
C ILE A 209 8.82 -0.67 24.92
N GLY A 210 8.31 -1.49 25.84
CA GLY A 210 7.59 -1.02 27.04
C GLY A 210 6.08 -0.85 26.84
N VAL A 211 5.48 -1.54 25.87
CA VAL A 211 4.01 -1.64 25.82
C VAL A 211 3.54 -2.50 26.98
N THR A 212 2.72 -1.92 27.86
CA THR A 212 2.14 -2.63 28.99
C THR A 212 0.81 -3.31 28.60
N TRP A 213 0.70 -4.58 28.97
CA TRP A 213 -0.50 -5.40 28.79
C TRP A 213 -1.39 -5.35 30.03
N ARG A 214 -2.65 -5.78 29.92
CA ARG A 214 -3.54 -5.82 31.09
C ARG A 214 -3.06 -6.93 32.04
N ASN A 215 -2.96 -6.61 33.32
CA ASN A 215 -2.69 -7.61 34.35
C ASN A 215 -3.94 -8.43 34.69
N ARG A 216 -3.82 -9.44 35.58
CA ARG A 216 -4.93 -10.30 36.04
C ARG A 216 -6.16 -9.53 36.55
N ASN A 217 -5.98 -8.27 36.98
CA ASN A 217 -7.05 -7.41 37.48
C ASN A 217 -7.63 -6.48 36.39
N GLY A 218 -7.32 -6.72 35.11
CA GLY A 218 -7.81 -5.96 33.96
C GLY A 218 -7.22 -4.55 33.81
N LYS A 219 -6.27 -4.14 34.65
CA LYS A 219 -5.68 -2.80 34.62
C LYS A 219 -4.39 -2.79 33.81
N ARG A 220 -4.23 -1.75 32.99
CA ARG A 220 -2.95 -1.41 32.34
C ARG A 220 -2.06 -0.73 33.38
N ASP A 221 -0.79 -1.12 33.46
CA ASP A 221 0.16 -0.35 34.24
C ASP A 221 0.51 0.93 33.47
N GLY A 222 -0.06 2.04 33.92
CA GLY A 222 0.17 3.37 33.37
C GLY A 222 1.27 4.12 34.10
N TRP A 223 2.03 3.46 34.96
CA TRP A 223 3.08 4.08 35.78
C TRP A 223 4.09 4.89 34.96
N ASP A 224 4.61 4.32 33.87
CA ASP A 224 5.63 4.98 33.04
C ASP A 224 5.10 6.27 32.41
N SER A 225 3.83 6.27 31.98
CA SER A 225 3.21 7.49 31.44
C SER A 225 3.06 8.58 32.50
N ARG A 226 2.67 8.21 33.72
CA ARG A 226 2.56 9.16 34.84
C ARG A 226 3.91 9.73 35.26
N ILE A 227 4.96 8.91 35.23
CA ILE A 227 6.33 9.37 35.52
C ILE A 227 6.80 10.35 34.46
N SER A 228 6.58 10.06 33.18
CA SER A 228 7.00 10.94 32.09
C SER A 228 6.26 12.28 32.13
N GLU A 229 4.95 12.28 32.39
CA GLU A 229 4.17 13.51 32.61
C GLU A 229 4.75 14.34 33.78
N LEU A 230 5.11 13.68 34.89
CA LEU A 230 5.71 14.35 36.04
C LEU A 230 7.10 14.92 35.76
N LYS A 231 7.93 14.22 34.97
CA LYS A 231 9.24 14.71 34.52
C LYS A 231 9.09 15.99 33.70
N ARG A 232 8.17 15.98 32.73
CA ARG A 232 7.88 17.15 31.90
C ARG A 232 7.35 18.32 32.73
N PHE A 233 6.45 18.05 33.66
CA PHE A 233 5.96 19.08 34.59
C PHE A 233 7.10 19.69 35.40
N LYS A 234 8.01 18.87 35.92
CA LYS A 234 9.21 19.32 36.64
C LYS A 234 10.13 20.17 35.75
N GLU A 235 10.35 19.78 34.51
CA GLU A 235 11.15 20.55 33.55
C GLU A 235 10.55 21.94 33.28
N THR A 236 9.23 22.03 33.17
CA THR A 236 8.55 23.31 32.90
C THR A 236 8.39 24.20 34.14
N HIS A 237 8.17 23.63 35.33
CA HIS A 237 7.82 24.39 36.54
C HIS A 237 8.92 24.37 37.62
N GLY A 238 10.04 23.69 37.38
CA GLY A 238 11.15 23.55 38.33
C GLY A 238 10.86 22.65 39.53
N HIS A 239 9.63 22.16 39.71
CA HIS A 239 9.21 21.35 40.85
C HIS A 239 8.17 20.29 40.47
N CYS A 240 7.99 19.28 41.33
CA CYS A 240 6.95 18.25 41.16
C CYS A 240 5.63 18.58 41.91
N ASN A 241 5.48 19.79 42.44
CA ASN A 241 4.30 20.18 43.22
C ASN A 241 3.14 20.60 42.30
N VAL A 242 2.21 19.69 42.04
CA VAL A 242 1.04 19.95 41.20
C VAL A 242 -0.12 20.43 42.09
N ASP A 243 -0.53 21.69 41.95
CA ASP A 243 -1.66 22.26 42.69
C ASP A 243 -2.99 21.72 42.15
N TRP A 244 -3.88 21.30 43.03
CA TRP A 244 -5.15 20.65 42.70
C TRP A 244 -6.28 21.66 42.44
N ASN A 245 -6.06 22.94 42.77
CA ASN A 245 -7.09 23.96 42.82
C ASN A 245 -7.02 25.02 41.70
N GLN A 246 -6.05 24.93 40.78
CA GLN A 246 -5.96 25.83 39.63
C GLN A 246 -6.75 25.30 38.42
N ALA A 247 -7.35 26.23 37.67
CA ALA A 247 -8.31 26.02 36.60
C ALA A 247 -7.79 25.28 35.34
N ASP A 248 -6.52 24.87 35.30
CA ASP A 248 -5.97 23.97 34.27
C ASP A 248 -6.27 22.48 34.57
N SER A 249 -7.44 22.24 35.17
CA SER A 249 -7.91 20.97 35.72
C SER A 249 -8.36 19.96 34.65
N ARG A 250 -8.14 20.26 33.37
CA ARG A 250 -8.31 19.33 32.24
C ARG A 250 -7.02 18.60 31.87
N SER A 251 -5.88 19.02 32.39
CA SER A 251 -4.62 18.30 32.24
C SER A 251 -4.62 17.01 33.07
N ALA A 252 -4.27 15.88 32.47
CA ALA A 252 -4.21 14.56 33.12
C ALA A 252 -3.33 14.59 34.39
N SER A 253 -2.28 15.43 34.37
CA SER A 253 -1.33 15.70 35.45
C SER A 253 -2.00 16.02 36.79
N THR A 254 -3.05 16.86 36.76
CA THR A 254 -3.70 17.41 37.97
C THR A 254 -4.58 16.38 38.68
N ARG A 255 -5.25 15.48 37.94
CA ARG A 255 -6.03 14.37 38.53
C ARG A 255 -5.12 13.28 39.11
N ILE A 256 -3.92 13.14 38.58
CA ILE A 256 -2.96 12.09 38.94
C ILE A 256 -2.30 12.42 40.28
N CYS A 257 -1.73 13.61 40.47
CA CYS A 257 -1.03 13.94 41.72
C CYS A 257 -1.96 13.95 42.97
N GLY A 258 -3.21 14.40 42.84
CA GLY A 258 -4.19 14.39 43.94
C GLY A 258 -4.54 12.97 44.43
N ARG A 259 -4.66 12.00 43.52
CA ARG A 259 -4.90 10.58 43.87
C ARG A 259 -3.65 9.93 44.45
N TRP A 260 -2.47 10.35 44.00
CA TRP A 260 -1.18 9.88 44.51
C TRP A 260 -0.92 10.33 45.94
N ARG A 261 -1.18 11.59 46.31
CA ARG A 261 -1.01 12.04 47.70
C ARG A 261 -1.89 11.25 48.66
N LYS A 262 -3.13 10.91 48.28
CA LYS A 262 -3.98 9.98 49.05
C LYS A 262 -3.38 8.57 49.09
N ARG A 263 -2.94 7.99 47.97
CA ARG A 263 -2.44 6.61 47.96
C ARG A 263 -1.10 6.45 48.68
N TRP A 264 -0.16 7.38 48.51
CA TRP A 264 1.14 7.41 49.19
C TRP A 264 1.01 7.58 50.71
N LYS A 265 0.01 8.34 51.20
CA LYS A 265 -0.20 8.55 52.64
C LYS A 265 -0.83 7.35 53.35
N TYR A 266 -1.46 6.42 52.61
CA TYR A 266 -2.22 5.29 53.19
C TYR A 266 -1.74 3.89 52.76
N SER A 267 -0.83 3.74 51.79
CA SER A 267 -0.24 2.44 51.45
C SER A 267 1.12 2.27 52.12
N GLY A 268 1.18 1.47 53.18
CA GLY A 268 2.39 1.11 53.95
C GLY A 268 3.42 0.28 53.17
N ASN A 269 3.73 0.67 51.93
CA ASN A 269 4.63 -0.03 51.02
C ASN A 269 5.94 0.75 50.82
N HIS A 270 6.47 1.32 51.92
CA HIS A 270 7.70 2.12 51.95
C HIS A 270 8.96 1.34 51.49
N ALA A 271 8.98 0.01 51.59
CA ALA A 271 10.20 -0.78 51.39
C ALA A 271 10.42 -1.28 49.95
N ALA A 272 9.35 -1.54 49.19
CA ALA A 272 9.47 -2.19 47.86
C ALA A 272 9.83 -1.20 46.74
N ALA A 273 9.41 0.07 46.84
CA ALA A 273 9.69 1.08 45.83
C ALA A 273 11.15 1.58 45.87
N ARG A 274 11.78 1.60 47.06
CA ARG A 274 13.19 2.00 47.21
C ARG A 274 14.16 1.04 46.50
N ARG A 275 13.87 -0.27 46.46
CA ARG A 275 14.81 -1.26 45.90
C ARG A 275 14.89 -1.30 44.38
N LYS A 276 13.92 -0.75 43.64
CA LYS A 276 13.94 -0.78 42.16
C LYS A 276 14.64 0.41 41.50
N TYR A 277 14.94 1.48 42.24
CA TYR A 277 15.50 2.72 41.69
C TYR A 277 16.52 3.41 42.61
N THR A 278 17.20 2.65 43.47
CA THR A 278 18.49 3.05 44.05
C THR A 278 19.60 2.19 43.46
N ARG A 279 19.91 2.44 42.19
CA ARG A 279 21.26 2.48 41.63
C ARG A 279 21.20 3.22 40.31
#